data_AF-A0A2T4U3A9-F1
#
_entry.id   AF-A0A2T4U3A9-F1
#
_cell.length_a   1.000
_cell.length_b   1.000
_cell.length_c   1.000
_cell.angle_alpha   90.00
_cell.angle_beta   90.00
_cell.angle_gamma   90.00
#
_symmetry.space_group_name_H-M   'P 1'
#
loop_
_entity.id
_entity.type
_entity.pdbx_description
1 polymer ?
#
loop_
_entity_poly.entity_id
_entity_poly.type
_entity_poly.pdbx_seq_one_letter_code
_entity_poly.pdbx_strand_id
1 'polypeptide(L)'
;MQKLLLWIGLSIFIGWIIAMSVNYGIYNEATDPALISPFVDGILFMALMLGIYFIVWWTFTKKPAAATIQLAAGAVLSLTAAFLLI
;
A
#
# COMPACT_ATOMS: atom_id res chain seq x y z
N MET A 1 -12.58 13.97 -12.90
CA MET A 1 -11.28 13.50 -12.37
C MET A 1 -11.39 12.57 -11.16
N GLN A 2 -12.28 12.81 -10.19
CA GLN A 2 -12.39 11.95 -8.98
C GLN A 2 -12.62 10.46 -9.26
N LYS A 3 -13.55 10.11 -10.18
CA LYS A 3 -13.80 8.72 -10.55
C LYS A 3 -12.58 8.06 -11.19
N LEU A 4 -11.83 8.79 -12.02
CA LEU A 4 -10.62 8.30 -12.68
C LEU A 4 -9.55 7.94 -11.65
N LEU A 5 -9.30 8.81 -10.67
CA LEU A 5 -8.34 8.54 -9.60
C LEU A 5 -8.74 7.28 -8.81
N LEU A 6 -10.01 7.15 -8.45
CA LEU A 6 -10.51 5.96 -7.75
C LEU A 6 -10.26 4.67 -8.56
N TRP A 7 -10.56 4.67 -9.85
CA TRP A 7 -10.30 3.53 -10.73
C TRP A 7 -8.81 3.23 -10.89
N ILE A 8 -7.95 4.24 -10.96
CA ILE A 8 -6.50 4.05 -11.01
C ILE A 8 -6.02 3.30 -9.75
N GLY A 9 -6.43 3.73 -8.56
CA GLY A 9 -6.05 3.07 -7.31
C GLY A 9 -6.51 1.61 -7.24
N LEU A 10 -7.75 1.33 -7.65
CA LEU A 10 -8.28 -0.04 -7.70
C LEU A 10 -7.56 -0.91 -8.74
N SER A 11 -7.31 -0.38 -9.93
CA SER A 11 -6.59 -1.11 -10.99
C SER A 11 -5.17 -1.45 -10.58
N ILE A 12 -4.46 -0.54 -9.89
CA ILE A 12 -3.12 -0.82 -9.34
C ILE A 12 -3.19 -1.95 -8.31
N PHE A 13 -4.14 -1.90 -7.37
CA PHE A 13 -4.29 -2.94 -6.36
C PHE A 13 -4.60 -4.32 -6.96
N ILE A 14 -5.57 -4.38 -7.88
CA ILE A 14 -5.96 -5.63 -8.55
C ILE A 14 -4.79 -6.16 -9.40
N GLY A 15 -4.16 -5.29 -10.21
CA GLY A 15 -3.03 -5.68 -11.04
C GLY A 15 -1.86 -6.22 -10.21
N TRP A 16 -1.63 -5.64 -9.04
CA TRP A 16 -0.61 -6.10 -8.12
C TRP A 16 -0.95 -7.45 -7.48
N ILE A 17 -2.21 -7.69 -7.05
CA ILE A 17 -2.63 -9.00 -6.54
C ILE A 17 -2.42 -10.08 -7.60
N ILE A 18 -2.80 -9.79 -8.85
CA ILE A 18 -2.61 -10.72 -9.98
C ILE A 18 -1.11 -10.98 -10.18
N ALA A 19 -0.28 -9.94 -10.18
CA ALA A 19 1.16 -10.08 -10.34
C ALA A 19 1.78 -10.95 -9.24
N MET A 20 1.38 -10.77 -7.98
CA MET A 20 1.84 -11.64 -6.89
C MET A 20 1.37 -13.09 -7.07
N SER A 21 0.12 -13.28 -7.48
CA SER A 21 -0.47 -14.61 -7.65
C SER A 21 0.23 -15.40 -8.75
N VAL A 22 0.57 -14.74 -9.86
CA VAL A 22 1.36 -15.32 -10.96
C VAL A 22 2.79 -15.67 -10.50
N ASN A 23 3.34 -14.88 -9.58
CA ASN A 23 4.68 -15.08 -9.03
C ASN A 23 4.66 -15.81 -7.67
N TYR A 24 3.59 -16.55 -7.35
CA TYR A 24 3.41 -17.19 -6.05
C TYR A 24 4.60 -18.07 -5.64
N GLY A 25 5.21 -18.78 -6.59
CA GLY A 25 6.39 -19.63 -6.35
C GLY A 25 7.54 -18.88 -5.68
N ILE A 26 7.80 -17.63 -6.09
CA ILE A 26 8.88 -16.79 -5.52
C ILE A 26 8.61 -16.50 -4.04
N TYR A 27 7.35 -16.24 -3.68
CA TYR A 27 6.96 -15.92 -2.30
C TYR A 27 6.84 -17.16 -1.40
N ASN A 28 6.62 -18.33 -2.00
CA ASN A 28 6.50 -19.59 -1.28
C ASN A 28 7.85 -20.27 -1.01
N GLU A 29 8.88 -19.96 -1.81
CA GLU A 29 10.24 -20.46 -1.63
C GLU A 29 11.10 -19.64 -0.67
N ALA A 30 10.56 -18.56 -0.12
CA ALA A 30 11.23 -17.79 0.92
C ALA A 30 11.46 -18.67 2.16
N THR A 31 12.73 -18.87 2.51
CA THR A 31 13.16 -19.74 3.62
C THR A 31 13.29 -19.01 4.95
N ASP A 32 13.03 -17.71 4.95
CA ASP A 32 13.07 -16.90 6.18
C ASP A 32 11.96 -17.33 7.14
N PRO A 33 12.27 -17.53 8.43
CA PRO A 33 11.26 -17.84 9.44
C PRO A 33 10.35 -16.62 9.63
N ALA A 34 9.17 -16.66 9.00
CA ALA A 34 8.14 -15.64 9.13
C ALA A 34 6.91 -16.20 9.87
N LEU A 35 6.29 -15.39 10.72
CA LEU A 35 5.04 -15.74 11.41
C LEU A 35 3.86 -15.89 10.44
N ILE A 36 3.93 -15.22 9.29
CA ILE A 36 2.92 -15.20 8.22
C ILE A 36 3.66 -15.46 6.91
N SER A 37 3.03 -16.22 5.99
CA SER A 37 3.57 -16.43 4.64
C SER A 37 3.88 -15.09 3.96
N PRO A 38 5.05 -14.90 3.31
CA PRO A 38 5.40 -13.67 2.62
C PRO A 38 4.38 -13.25 1.55
N PHE A 39 3.71 -14.23 0.94
CA PHE A 39 2.61 -13.96 0.01
C PHE A 39 1.43 -13.27 0.71
N VAL A 40 1.01 -13.80 1.86
CA VAL A 40 -0.10 -13.24 2.64
C VAL A 40 0.28 -11.89 3.23
N ASP A 41 1.50 -11.76 3.75
CA ASP A 41 2.00 -10.49 4.29
C ASP A 41 2.01 -9.39 3.23
N GLY A 42 2.49 -9.70 2.02
CA GLY A 42 2.39 -8.79 0.89
C GLY A 42 0.94 -8.33 0.65
N ILE A 43 -0.01 -9.27 0.57
CA ILE A 43 -1.42 -8.94 0.29
C ILE A 43 -1.98 -8.01 1.37
N LEU A 44 -1.69 -8.30 2.64
CA LEU A 44 -2.11 -7.48 3.76
C LEU A 44 -1.49 -6.07 3.68
N PHE A 45 -0.20 -5.98 3.36
CA PHE A 45 0.48 -4.70 3.18
C PHE A 45 -0.20 -3.86 2.10
N MET A 46 -0.51 -4.45 0.94
CA MET A 46 -1.15 -3.70 -0.13
C MET A 46 -2.61 -3.35 0.13
N ALA A 47 -3.34 -4.19 0.87
CA ALA A 47 -4.68 -3.86 1.32
C ALA A 47 -4.64 -2.66 2.29
N LEU A 48 -3.65 -2.62 3.18
CA LEU A 48 -3.41 -1.47 4.06
C LEU A 48 -3.07 -0.21 3.25
N MET A 49 -2.19 -0.31 2.25
CA MET A 49 -1.87 0.81 1.38
C MET A 49 -3.08 1.33 0.59
N LEU A 50 -3.95 0.43 0.10
CA LEU A 50 -5.21 0.82 -0.52
C LEU A 50 -6.16 1.52 0.48
N GLY A 51 -6.20 1.07 1.73
CA GLY A 51 -6.94 1.73 2.80
C GLY A 51 -6.45 3.16 3.04
N ILE A 52 -5.12 3.36 3.15
CA ILE A 52 -4.51 4.69 3.28
C ILE A 52 -4.85 5.55 2.07
N TYR A 53 -4.78 5.00 0.85
CA TYR A 53 -5.16 5.70 -0.37
C TYR A 53 -6.61 6.22 -0.29
N PHE A 54 -7.57 5.39 0.11
CA PHE A 54 -8.96 5.84 0.25
C PHE A 54 -9.14 6.91 1.33
N ILE A 55 -8.43 6.81 2.46
CA ILE A 55 -8.46 7.83 3.52
C ILE A 55 -7.94 9.17 3.01
N VAL A 56 -6.79 9.18 2.33
CA VAL A 56 -6.19 10.40 1.76
C VAL A 56 -7.08 10.97 0.67
N TRP A 57 -7.60 10.13 -0.23
CA TRP A 57 -8.51 10.56 -1.29
C TRP A 57 -9.77 11.20 -0.72
N TRP A 58 -10.41 10.56 0.26
CA TRP A 58 -11.58 11.11 0.92
C TRP A 58 -11.28 12.43 1.63
N THR A 59 -10.14 12.50 2.34
CA THR A 59 -9.69 13.73 2.99
C THR A 59 -9.45 14.83 1.97
N PHE A 60 -8.79 14.53 0.85
CA PHE A 60 -8.49 15.48 -0.22
C PHE A 60 -9.77 16.09 -0.80
N THR A 61 -10.82 15.28 -1.00
CA THR A 61 -12.10 15.80 -1.53
C THR A 61 -12.81 16.78 -0.59
N LYS A 62 -12.53 16.73 0.72
CA LYS A 62 -13.16 17.60 1.72
C LYS A 62 -12.27 18.76 2.15
N LYS A 63 -10.98 18.48 2.38
CA LYS A 63 -9.97 19.37 2.95
C LYS A 63 -8.60 19.08 2.33
N PRO A 64 -8.28 19.65 1.16
CA PRO A 64 -7.02 19.40 0.45
C PRO A 64 -5.77 19.63 1.33
N ALA A 65 -5.77 20.69 2.14
CA ALA A 65 -4.66 21.00 3.04
C ALA A 65 -4.40 19.89 4.07
N ALA A 66 -5.44 19.25 4.60
CA ALA A 66 -5.29 18.14 5.53
C ALA A 66 -4.71 16.89 4.85
N ALA A 67 -5.10 16.63 3.59
CA ALA A 67 -4.54 15.54 2.81
C ALA A 67 -3.04 15.76 2.51
N THR A 68 -2.62 17.00 2.24
CA THR A 68 -1.19 17.33 2.08
C THR A 68 -0.41 17.05 3.36
N ILE A 69 -0.96 17.44 4.53
CA ILE A 69 -0.32 17.15 5.82
C ILE A 69 -0.24 15.64 6.07
N GLN A 70 -1.29 14.88 5.77
CA GLN A 70 -1.29 13.42 5.89
C GLN A 70 -0.20 12.78 5.03
N LEU A 71 -0.05 13.23 3.78
CA LEU A 71 0.98 12.72 2.87
C LEU A 71 2.39 13.07 3.35
N ALA A 72 2.60 14.31 3.79
CA ALA A 72 3.90 14.75 4.31
C ALA A 72 4.28 13.99 5.59
N ALA A 73 3.36 13.87 6.54
CA ALA A 73 3.56 13.11 7.78
C ALA A 73 3.81 11.63 7.49
N GLY A 74 3.01 11.02 6.59
CA GLY A 74 3.21 9.64 6.16
C GLY A 74 4.58 9.42 5.52
N ALA A 75 5.03 10.33 4.64
CA ALA A 75 6.35 10.25 4.04
C ALA A 75 7.48 10.34 5.08
N VAL A 76 7.39 11.27 6.03
CA VAL A 76 8.37 11.41 7.12
C VAL A 76 8.40 10.15 7.98
N LEU A 77 7.25 9.60 8.36
CA LEU A 77 7.17 8.37 9.14
C LEU A 77 7.77 7.18 8.38
N SER A 78 7.44 7.01 7.10
CA SER A 78 7.97 5.93 6.27
C SER A 78 9.48 6.05 6.08
N LEU A 79 10.00 7.25 5.85
CA LEU A 79 11.45 7.48 5.73
C LEU A 79 12.18 7.21 7.05
N THR A 80 11.60 7.65 8.17
CA THR A 80 12.16 7.40 9.51
C THR A 80 12.15 5.90 9.82
N ALA A 81 11.05 5.21 9.55
CA ALA A 81 10.96 3.77 9.73
C ALA A 81 11.96 3.03 8.84
N ALA A 82 12.08 3.40 7.57
CA ALA A 82 13.08 2.82 6.67
C ALA A 82 14.51 3.02 7.20
N PHE A 83 14.85 4.20 7.71
CA PHE A 83 16.18 4.45 8.25
C PHE A 83 16.48 3.69 9.55
N LEU A 84 15.48 3.46 10.39
CA LEU A 84 15.66 2.83 11.71
C LEU A 84 15.50 1.30 11.71
N LEU A 85 14.81 0.74 10.70
CA LEU A 85 14.47 -0.70 10.61
C LEU A 85 15.24 -1.44 9.50
N ILE A 86 16.11 -0.74 8.76
CA ILE A 86 17.17 -1.35 7.92
C ILE A 86 18.31 -1.83 8.82
#